data_AF-B5VSX5-F1
#
_entry.id   AF-B5VSX5-F1
#
_cell.length_a   1.000
_cell.length_b   1.000
_cell.length_c   1.000
_cell.angle_alpha   90.00
_cell.angle_beta   90.00
_cell.angle_gamma   90.00
#
_symmetry.space_group_name_H-M   'P 1'
#
loop_
_entity.id
_entity.type
_entity.pdbx_description
1 polymer ?
#
loop_
_entity_poly.entity_id
_entity_poly.type
_entity_poly.pdbx_seq_one_letter_code
_entity_poly.pdbx_strand_id
1 'polypeptide(L)'
;RITWGLWLLDWYDFGIETGVLKDFKVIVISLSLDIASQFVKRSLTLNDPHYKLFGISVHFVSSWTSQFRLRLLPVLMKNDIKVYLWTVNKPIDFKYLCELPIHGAITDDPIKARKLCDGHTVAKKPTAEKKFVAPSLASVDGLRFHAFIKVYNILCTLLYSKWVHIKLCGWSIAYVIFLFLRTIHFL
;
A
#
# COMPACT_ATOMS: atom_id res chain seq x y z
N ARG A 1 14.50 2.36 17.85
CA ARG A 1 14.01 1.15 17.14
C ARG A 1 14.00 1.49 15.66
N ILE A 2 14.79 0.80 14.85
CA ILE A 2 14.92 1.06 13.41
C ILE A 2 13.82 0.26 12.69
N THR A 3 13.21 0.89 11.69
CA THR A 3 12.19 0.29 10.82
C THR A 3 12.82 0.01 9.47
N TRP A 4 12.71 -1.22 8.97
CA TRP A 4 13.29 -1.60 7.68
C TRP A 4 12.20 -1.67 6.61
N GLY A 5 12.44 -0.99 5.48
CA GLY A 5 11.62 -1.10 4.28
C GLY A 5 12.16 -2.19 3.37
N LEU A 6 11.39 -3.27 3.15
CA LEU A 6 11.76 -4.34 2.22
C LEU A 6 10.84 -4.38 1.00
N TRP A 7 11.41 -4.74 -0.15
CA TRP A 7 10.72 -4.72 -1.45
C TRP A 7 10.62 -6.10 -2.11
N LEU A 8 11.53 -7.02 -1.75
CA LEU A 8 11.66 -8.35 -2.37
C LEU A 8 11.63 -9.45 -1.31
N LEU A 9 10.87 -10.51 -1.57
CA LEU A 9 10.67 -11.61 -0.61
C LEU A 9 11.99 -12.33 -0.31
N ASP A 10 12.84 -12.51 -1.32
CA ASP A 10 14.15 -13.16 -1.16
C ASP A 10 15.05 -12.45 -0.15
N TRP A 11 14.98 -11.10 -0.08
CA TRP A 11 15.71 -10.33 0.93
C TRP A 11 15.13 -10.50 2.34
N TYR A 12 13.83 -10.73 2.45
CA TYR A 12 13.19 -11.06 3.72
C TYR A 12 13.62 -12.44 4.19
N ASP A 13 13.61 -13.43 3.30
CA ASP A 13 14.07 -14.79 3.58
C ASP A 13 15.56 -14.84 3.95
N PHE A 14 16.42 -14.19 3.16
CA PHE A 14 17.84 -14.03 3.48
C PHE A 14 18.04 -13.38 4.85
N GLY A 15 17.22 -12.37 5.16
CA GLY A 15 17.34 -11.65 6.42
C GLY A 15 16.89 -12.45 7.65
N ILE A 16 15.98 -13.41 7.45
CA ILE A 16 15.60 -14.42 8.46
C ILE A 16 16.73 -15.43 8.62
N GLU A 17 17.26 -15.97 7.51
CA GLU A 17 18.31 -16.99 7.50
C GLU A 17 19.60 -16.49 8.17
N THR A 18 20.00 -15.26 7.87
CA THR A 18 21.21 -14.64 8.44
C THR A 18 21.01 -14.01 9.81
N GLY A 19 19.75 -13.85 10.25
CA GLY A 19 19.39 -13.17 11.50
C GLY A 19 19.53 -11.64 11.45
N VAL A 20 19.89 -11.03 10.31
CA VAL A 20 20.06 -9.57 10.20
C VAL A 20 18.76 -8.80 10.48
N LEU A 21 17.59 -9.43 10.27
CA LEU A 21 16.28 -8.82 10.52
C LEU A 21 15.70 -9.13 11.90
N LYS A 22 16.43 -9.87 12.75
CA LYS A 22 15.95 -10.28 14.06
C LYS A 22 15.61 -9.05 14.91
N ASP A 23 14.41 -9.05 15.50
CA ASP A 23 13.87 -8.01 16.38
C ASP A 23 13.67 -6.62 15.72
N PHE A 24 13.87 -6.51 14.41
CA PHE A 24 13.56 -5.30 13.67
C PHE A 24 12.06 -5.20 13.36
N LYS A 25 11.55 -3.97 13.37
CA LYS A 25 10.20 -3.68 12.87
C LYS A 25 10.23 -3.62 11.36
N VAL A 26 10.03 -4.76 10.71
CA VAL A 26 10.06 -4.85 9.25
C VAL A 26 8.72 -4.42 8.65
N ILE A 27 8.78 -3.52 7.67
CA ILE A 27 7.64 -3.11 6.85
C ILE A 27 7.95 -3.48 5.39
N VAL A 28 7.05 -4.24 4.76
CA VAL A 28 7.12 -4.45 3.31
C VAL A 28 6.55 -3.23 2.60
N ILE A 29 7.27 -2.70 1.60
CA ILE A 29 6.82 -1.60 0.76
C ILE A 29 6.54 -2.17 -0.63
N SER A 30 5.30 -2.06 -1.09
CA SER A 30 4.90 -2.65 -2.37
C SER A 30 3.78 -1.87 -3.04
N LEU A 31 3.86 -1.75 -4.37
CA LEU A 31 2.73 -1.37 -5.21
C LEU A 31 1.71 -2.52 -5.29
N SER A 32 2.18 -3.77 -5.35
CA SER A 32 1.34 -4.96 -5.50
C SER A 32 0.85 -5.52 -4.19
N LEU A 33 -0.47 -5.75 -4.12
CA LEU A 33 -1.10 -6.50 -3.05
C LEU A 33 -0.69 -7.97 -3.05
N ASP A 34 -0.32 -8.55 -4.20
CA ASP A 34 0.11 -9.95 -4.27
C ASP A 34 1.46 -10.12 -3.58
N ILE A 35 2.41 -9.21 -3.84
CA ILE A 35 3.71 -9.21 -3.14
C ILE A 35 3.50 -8.97 -1.64
N ALA A 36 2.71 -7.96 -1.27
CA ALA A 36 2.42 -7.71 0.15
C ALA A 36 1.78 -8.95 0.82
N SER A 37 0.89 -9.65 0.13
CA SER A 37 0.26 -10.88 0.61
C SER A 37 1.27 -12.03 0.76
N GLN A 38 2.26 -12.14 -0.13
CA GLN A 38 3.32 -13.14 -0.01
C GLN A 38 4.18 -12.91 1.24
N PHE A 39 4.56 -11.67 1.54
CA PHE A 39 5.28 -11.33 2.77
C PHE A 39 4.45 -11.62 4.01
N VAL A 40 3.17 -11.23 4.02
CA VAL A 40 2.26 -11.52 5.13
C VAL A 40 2.14 -13.02 5.33
N LYS A 41 1.88 -13.78 4.26
CA LYS A 41 1.81 -15.24 4.31
C LYS A 41 3.10 -15.83 4.86
N ARG A 42 4.25 -15.41 4.33
CA ARG A 42 5.57 -15.91 4.76
C ARG A 42 5.82 -15.65 6.25
N SER A 43 5.55 -14.44 6.72
CA SER A 43 5.69 -14.07 8.12
C SER A 43 4.79 -14.89 9.04
N LEU A 44 3.53 -15.12 8.64
CA LEU A 44 2.59 -15.94 9.40
C LEU A 44 2.96 -17.43 9.39
N THR A 45 3.47 -17.94 8.26
CA THR A 45 3.97 -19.34 8.16
C THR A 45 5.22 -19.55 8.99
N LEU A 46 6.12 -18.57 9.07
CA LEU A 46 7.30 -18.64 9.93
C LEU A 46 6.92 -18.74 11.42
N ASN A 47 5.85 -18.02 11.82
CA ASN A 47 5.31 -18.01 13.19
C ASN A 47 6.36 -17.72 14.27
N ASP A 48 7.33 -16.84 13.96
CA ASP A 48 8.37 -16.41 14.88
C ASP A 48 8.17 -14.93 15.26
N PRO A 49 7.95 -14.60 16.55
CA PRO A 49 7.80 -13.23 17.02
C PRO A 49 8.99 -12.31 16.69
N HIS A 50 10.22 -12.85 16.61
CA HIS A 50 11.43 -12.08 16.33
C HIS A 50 11.52 -11.61 14.87
N TYR A 51 10.80 -12.25 13.98
CA TYR A 51 10.78 -11.93 12.54
C TYR A 51 9.39 -11.52 12.05
N LYS A 52 8.42 -11.40 12.96
CA LYS A 52 7.04 -11.04 12.61
C LYS A 52 7.02 -9.70 11.87
N LEU A 53 6.33 -9.68 10.73
CA LEU A 53 6.14 -8.48 9.94
C LEU A 53 5.38 -7.45 10.79
N PHE A 54 5.98 -6.28 10.97
CA PHE A 54 5.37 -5.20 11.73
C PHE A 54 4.26 -4.51 10.94
N GLY A 55 4.44 -4.36 9.63
CA GLY A 55 3.45 -3.72 8.79
C GLY A 55 3.64 -3.93 7.29
N ILE A 56 2.67 -3.43 6.53
CA ILE A 56 2.76 -3.26 5.10
C ILE A 56 2.59 -1.79 4.75
N SER A 57 3.29 -1.35 3.72
CA SER A 57 3.18 -0.03 3.10
C SER A 57 2.75 -0.22 1.66
N VAL A 58 1.49 0.08 1.36
CA VAL A 58 0.90 -0.15 0.03
C VAL A 58 0.36 1.12 -0.57
N HIS A 59 0.27 1.14 -1.90
CA HIS A 59 -0.20 2.32 -2.62
C HIS A 59 -1.62 2.67 -2.20
N PHE A 60 -1.93 3.94 -1.97
CA PHE A 60 -3.20 4.38 -1.42
C PHE A 60 -4.42 3.83 -2.19
N VAL A 61 -4.39 3.89 -3.53
CA VAL A 61 -5.46 3.37 -4.39
C VAL A 61 -5.66 1.85 -4.26
N SER A 62 -4.60 1.09 -3.92
CA SER A 62 -4.74 -0.37 -3.72
C SER A 62 -5.70 -0.69 -2.57
N SER A 63 -5.79 0.20 -1.57
CA SER A 63 -6.65 0.02 -0.39
C SER A 63 -8.14 0.07 -0.73
N TRP A 64 -8.50 0.62 -1.89
CA TRP A 64 -9.87 0.72 -2.37
C TRP A 64 -10.39 -0.58 -3.00
N THR A 65 -9.48 -1.46 -3.43
CA THR A 65 -9.82 -2.70 -4.12
C THR A 65 -10.53 -3.70 -3.20
N SER A 66 -11.36 -4.58 -3.77
CA SER A 66 -11.99 -5.68 -3.02
C SER A 66 -10.95 -6.68 -2.50
N GLN A 67 -9.86 -6.91 -3.25
CA GLN A 67 -8.74 -7.74 -2.81
C GLN A 67 -8.15 -7.23 -1.50
N PHE A 68 -7.91 -5.93 -1.38
CA PHE A 68 -7.46 -5.36 -0.13
C PHE A 68 -8.53 -5.46 0.95
N ARG A 69 -9.71 -4.88 0.72
CA ARG A 69 -10.74 -4.69 1.77
C ARG A 69 -11.33 -5.99 2.29
N LEU A 70 -11.58 -6.96 1.40
CA LEU A 70 -12.30 -8.18 1.75
C LEU A 70 -11.38 -9.37 2.05
N ARG A 71 -10.12 -9.34 1.57
CA ARG A 71 -9.19 -10.48 1.73
C ARG A 71 -8.00 -10.12 2.61
N LEU A 72 -7.22 -9.12 2.22
CA LEU A 72 -5.95 -8.83 2.91
C LEU A 72 -6.17 -8.12 4.25
N LEU A 73 -6.99 -7.07 4.28
CA LEU A 73 -7.21 -6.25 5.47
C LEU A 73 -7.69 -7.05 6.69
N PRO A 74 -8.65 -7.99 6.59
CA PRO A 74 -9.04 -8.83 7.74
C PRO A 74 -7.87 -9.65 8.31
N VAL A 75 -7.00 -10.19 7.43
CA VAL A 75 -5.81 -10.95 7.86
C VAL A 75 -4.83 -10.06 8.60
N LEU A 76 -4.60 -8.84 8.11
CA LEU A 76 -3.70 -7.87 8.74
C LEU A 76 -4.20 -7.49 10.14
N MET A 77 -5.50 -7.15 10.25
CA MET A 77 -6.12 -6.78 11.54
C MET A 77 -6.05 -7.91 12.55
N LYS A 78 -6.39 -9.14 12.14
CA LYS A 78 -6.36 -10.32 13.01
C LYS A 78 -4.97 -10.59 13.59
N ASN A 79 -3.92 -10.26 12.84
CA ASN A 79 -2.54 -10.54 13.21
C ASN A 79 -1.77 -9.31 13.71
N ASP A 80 -2.45 -8.19 13.96
CA ASP A 80 -1.85 -6.91 14.36
C ASP A 80 -0.73 -6.38 13.43
N ILE A 81 -0.87 -6.64 12.12
CA ILE A 81 0.05 -6.12 11.10
C ILE A 81 -0.43 -4.72 10.68
N LYS A 82 0.41 -3.70 10.88
CA LYS A 82 0.04 -2.30 10.64
C LYS A 82 -0.06 -1.98 9.15
N VAL A 83 -1.00 -1.14 8.77
CA VAL A 83 -1.16 -0.67 7.38
C VAL A 83 -0.70 0.77 7.25
N TYR A 84 0.22 1.02 6.34
CA TYR A 84 0.63 2.34 5.89
C TYR A 84 0.23 2.53 4.43
N LEU A 85 -0.30 3.70 4.09
CA LEU A 85 -0.66 4.04 2.71
C LEU A 85 0.24 5.15 2.18
N TRP A 86 0.94 4.91 1.07
CA TRP A 86 1.74 5.94 0.39
C TRP A 86 0.99 6.52 -0.81
N THR A 87 1.42 7.68 -1.30
CA THR A 87 0.74 8.56 -2.30
C THR A 87 -0.51 9.30 -1.82
N VAL A 88 -0.64 9.54 -0.51
CA VAL A 88 -1.74 10.34 0.07
C VAL A 88 -1.37 11.82 0.03
N ASN A 89 -1.77 12.52 -1.04
CA ASN A 89 -1.25 13.87 -1.33
C ASN A 89 -2.32 14.96 -1.51
N LYS A 90 -3.61 14.60 -1.68
CA LYS A 90 -4.72 15.56 -1.87
C LYS A 90 -5.68 15.54 -0.69
N PRO A 91 -6.38 16.66 -0.39
CA PRO A 91 -7.36 16.73 0.70
C PRO A 91 -8.41 15.61 0.66
N ILE A 92 -8.92 15.30 -0.53
CA ILE A 92 -9.90 14.23 -0.75
C ILE A 92 -9.35 12.83 -0.43
N ASP A 93 -8.04 12.62 -0.50
CA ASP A 93 -7.42 11.33 -0.19
C ASP A 93 -7.51 11.04 1.32
N PHE A 94 -7.40 12.08 2.16
CA PHE A 94 -7.54 11.96 3.61
C PHE A 94 -8.96 11.57 4.05
N LYS A 95 -9.99 12.00 3.30
CA LYS A 95 -11.38 11.57 3.54
C LYS A 95 -11.50 10.04 3.46
N TYR A 96 -10.98 9.42 2.40
CA TYR A 96 -11.04 7.96 2.21
C TYR A 96 -10.07 7.20 3.11
N LEU A 97 -8.93 7.80 3.47
CA LEU A 97 -7.98 7.24 4.44
C LEU A 97 -8.67 6.95 5.78
N CYS A 98 -9.54 7.84 6.24
CA CYS A 98 -10.26 7.73 7.51
C CYS A 98 -11.37 6.65 7.52
N GLU A 99 -11.74 6.09 6.36
CA GLU A 99 -12.80 5.06 6.27
C GLU A 99 -12.27 3.64 6.49
N LEU A 100 -10.95 3.45 6.51
CA LEU A 100 -10.31 2.16 6.72
C LEU A 100 -9.43 2.21 7.98
N PRO A 101 -9.24 1.07 8.68
CA PRO A 101 -8.35 0.98 9.85
C PRO A 101 -6.88 1.04 9.46
N ILE A 102 -6.45 2.19 8.96
CA ILE A 102 -5.09 2.49 8.52
C ILE A 102 -4.29 3.05 9.69
N HIS A 103 -3.04 2.59 9.84
CA HIS A 103 -2.15 3.01 10.93
C HIS A 103 -1.48 4.36 10.63
N GLY A 104 -1.17 4.64 9.36
CA GLY A 104 -0.60 5.92 8.96
C GLY A 104 -0.60 6.14 7.46
N ALA A 105 -0.43 7.40 7.06
CA ALA A 105 -0.18 7.79 5.68
C ALA A 105 1.29 8.21 5.52
N ILE A 106 1.86 7.89 4.37
CA ILE A 106 3.18 8.32 3.91
C ILE A 106 2.94 9.32 2.79
N THR A 107 3.55 10.50 2.91
CA THR A 107 3.28 11.67 2.09
C THR A 107 4.56 12.44 1.86
N ASP A 108 4.63 13.13 0.72
CA ASP A 108 5.80 13.91 0.32
C ASP A 108 5.92 15.22 1.11
N ASP A 109 4.80 15.76 1.60
CA ASP A 109 4.74 16.97 2.43
C ASP A 109 4.04 16.70 3.76
N PRO A 110 4.78 16.26 4.80
CA PRO A 110 4.21 15.92 6.10
C PRO A 110 3.61 17.13 6.83
N ILE A 111 4.09 18.35 6.54
CA ILE A 111 3.57 19.58 7.16
C ILE A 111 2.17 19.89 6.61
N LYS A 112 2.01 19.82 5.28
CA LYS A 112 0.72 20.00 4.62
C LYS A 112 -0.26 18.90 4.99
N ALA A 113 0.19 17.64 4.99
CA ALA A 113 -0.64 16.51 5.39
C ALA A 113 -1.18 16.65 6.82
N ARG A 114 -0.36 17.11 7.77
CA ARG A 114 -0.79 17.36 9.15
C ARG A 114 -1.93 18.39 9.19
N LYS A 115 -1.80 19.52 8.50
CA LYS A 115 -2.85 20.54 8.42
C LYS A 115 -4.16 20.00 7.82
N LEU A 116 -4.07 19.11 6.83
CA LEU A 116 -5.25 18.46 6.23
C LEU A 116 -5.93 17.52 7.22
N CYS A 117 -5.16 16.78 8.03
CA CYS A 117 -5.68 15.97 9.12
C CYS A 117 -6.35 16.81 10.22
N ASP A 118 -5.79 17.98 10.56
CA ASP A 118 -6.34 18.86 11.61
C ASP A 118 -7.75 19.35 11.24
N GLY A 119 -8.03 19.59 9.95
CA GLY A 119 -9.37 19.93 9.44
C GLY A 119 -10.35 18.75 9.38
N HIS A 120 -9.87 17.51 9.58
CA HIS A 120 -10.67 16.28 9.67
C HIS A 120 -10.74 15.80 11.13
N THR A 121 -10.71 16.76 12.07
CA THR A 121 -10.77 16.54 13.50
C THR A 121 -11.99 15.67 13.85
N VAL A 122 -11.72 14.53 14.49
CA VAL A 122 -12.71 13.56 14.99
C VAL A 122 -13.37 12.66 13.93
N ALA A 123 -12.62 12.15 12.96
CA ALA A 123 -12.93 10.80 12.50
C ALA A 123 -12.59 9.83 13.64
N LYS A 124 -13.59 9.50 14.48
CA LYS A 124 -13.56 8.39 15.45
C LYS A 124 -12.73 7.26 14.85
N LYS A 125 -11.78 6.69 15.61
CA LYS A 125 -11.04 5.46 15.25
C LYS A 125 -12.00 4.59 14.43
N PRO A 126 -11.73 4.30 13.15
CA PRO A 126 -12.63 3.50 12.34
C PRO A 126 -12.92 2.23 13.13
N THR A 127 -14.14 2.15 13.66
CA THR A 127 -14.58 0.96 14.35
C THR A 127 -14.61 -0.14 13.30
N ALA A 128 -14.26 -1.36 13.69
CA ALA A 128 -14.30 -2.53 12.80
C ALA A 128 -15.68 -2.71 12.10
N GLU A 129 -16.70 -1.97 12.55
CA GLU A 129 -18.08 -1.96 12.05
C GLU A 129 -18.35 -0.97 10.90
N LYS A 130 -17.53 0.07 10.68
CA LYS A 130 -17.74 0.97 9.54
C LYS A 130 -17.33 0.26 8.25
N LYS A 131 -18.31 -0.26 7.51
CA LYS A 131 -18.10 -0.81 6.17
C LYS A 131 -17.76 0.33 5.22
N PHE A 132 -16.58 0.25 4.59
CA PHE A 132 -16.21 1.12 3.49
C PHE A 132 -17.28 1.10 2.39
N VAL A 133 -17.80 2.27 2.02
CA VAL A 133 -18.82 2.42 0.97
C VAL A 133 -18.17 3.03 -0.26
N ALA A 134 -18.13 2.28 -1.36
CA ALA A 134 -17.61 2.80 -2.61
C ALA A 134 -18.51 3.94 -3.12
N PRO A 135 -17.95 5.08 -3.55
CA PRO A 135 -18.74 6.19 -4.08
C PRO A 135 -19.47 5.82 -5.38
N SER A 136 -20.66 6.40 -5.57
CA SER A 136 -21.48 6.20 -6.76
C SER A 136 -20.82 6.78 -8.02
N LEU A 137 -20.91 6.07 -9.15
CA LEU A 137 -20.40 6.50 -10.46
C LEU A 137 -20.98 7.84 -10.94
N ALA A 138 -22.15 8.23 -10.43
CA ALA A 138 -22.77 9.51 -10.77
C ALA A 138 -22.10 10.73 -10.10
N SER A 139 -21.19 10.51 -9.15
CA SER A 139 -20.46 11.58 -8.45
C SER A 139 -19.06 11.80 -9.04
N VAL A 140 -18.55 13.03 -8.98
CA VAL A 140 -17.18 13.36 -9.39
C VAL A 140 -16.14 12.53 -8.63
N ASP A 141 -16.37 12.38 -7.32
CA ASP A 141 -15.60 11.51 -6.42
C ASP A 141 -15.62 10.05 -6.88
N GLY A 142 -16.79 9.55 -7.30
CA GLY A 142 -16.95 8.20 -7.82
C GLY A 142 -16.25 7.96 -9.14
N LEU A 143 -16.36 8.87 -10.10
CA LEU A 143 -15.64 8.78 -11.37
C LEU A 143 -14.14 8.66 -11.13
N ARG A 144 -13.58 9.50 -10.25
CA ARG A 144 -12.17 9.44 -9.86
C ARG A 144 -11.82 8.09 -9.21
N PHE A 145 -12.60 7.67 -8.22
CA PHE A 145 -12.39 6.41 -7.51
C PHE A 145 -12.31 5.21 -8.45
N HIS A 146 -13.31 5.05 -9.33
CA HIS A 146 -13.41 3.93 -10.25
C HIS A 146 -12.34 4.00 -11.35
N ALA A 147 -12.02 5.20 -11.86
CA ALA A 147 -10.94 5.39 -12.82
C ALA A 147 -9.57 4.99 -12.23
N PHE A 148 -9.28 5.42 -11.01
CA PHE A 148 -8.00 5.13 -10.36
C PHE A 148 -7.84 3.64 -10.03
N ILE A 149 -8.90 2.95 -9.61
CA ILE A 149 -8.86 1.48 -9.44
C ILE A 149 -8.53 0.80 -10.77
N LYS A 150 -9.16 1.21 -11.88
CA LYS A 150 -8.86 0.64 -13.20
C LYS A 150 -7.40 0.89 -13.60
N VAL A 151 -6.92 2.13 -13.44
CA VAL A 151 -5.52 2.49 -13.69
C VAL A 151 -4.59 1.62 -12.85
N TYR A 152 -4.83 1.53 -11.54
CA TYR A 152 -4.04 0.68 -10.64
C TYR A 152 -3.98 -0.79 -11.10
N ASN A 153 -5.11 -1.40 -11.44
CA ASN A 153 -5.15 -2.80 -11.88
C ASN A 153 -4.38 -3.00 -13.20
N ILE A 154 -4.53 -2.07 -14.16
CA ILE A 154 -3.79 -2.10 -15.42
C ILE A 154 -2.29 -1.98 -15.16
N LEU A 155 -1.88 -1.05 -14.29
CA LEU A 155 -0.47 -0.84 -13.96
C LEU A 155 0.15 -2.04 -13.27
N CYS A 156 -0.55 -2.67 -12.31
CA CYS A 156 -0.07 -3.92 -11.74
C CYS A 156 0.09 -4.98 -12.83
N THR A 157 -0.91 -5.17 -13.68
CA THR A 157 -0.84 -6.18 -14.76
C THR A 157 0.33 -5.93 -15.71
N LEU A 158 0.51 -4.68 -16.13
CA LEU A 158 1.59 -4.28 -17.03
C LEU A 158 2.95 -4.42 -16.35
N LEU A 159 3.16 -3.82 -15.17
CA LEU A 159 4.44 -3.81 -14.47
C LEU A 159 4.90 -5.21 -14.03
N TYR A 160 4.01 -6.19 -13.88
CA TYR A 160 4.40 -7.57 -13.59
C TYR A 160 4.50 -8.47 -14.83
N SER A 161 4.22 -7.93 -16.02
CA SER A 161 4.43 -8.65 -17.27
C SER A 161 5.91 -8.69 -17.64
N LYS A 162 6.46 -9.86 -17.97
CA LYS A 162 7.90 -10.01 -18.27
C LYS A 162 8.35 -9.16 -19.47
N TRP A 163 7.50 -9.01 -20.48
CA TRP A 163 7.83 -8.33 -21.73
C TRP A 163 8.02 -6.82 -21.59
N VAL A 164 7.35 -6.16 -20.62
CA VAL A 164 7.49 -4.70 -20.46
C VAL A 164 8.85 -4.29 -19.89
N HIS A 165 9.59 -5.24 -19.31
CA HIS A 165 10.93 -5.02 -18.74
C HIS A 165 12.04 -5.24 -19.75
N ILE A 166 11.74 -5.76 -20.94
CA ILE A 166 12.72 -5.93 -22.02
C ILE A 166 13.19 -4.53 -22.44
N LYS A 167 14.51 -4.31 -22.42
CA LYS A 167 15.12 -3.05 -22.80
C LYS A 167 15.35 -3.01 -24.32
N LEU A 168 14.84 -1.98 -24.98
CA LEU A 168 15.13 -1.64 -26.36
C LEU A 168 15.82 -0.26 -26.37
N CYS A 169 17.04 -0.19 -26.91
CA CYS A 169 17.84 1.05 -26.95
C CYS A 169 17.99 1.76 -25.59
N GLY A 170 18.09 1.00 -24.49
CA GLY A 170 18.22 1.54 -23.12
C GLY A 170 16.90 1.90 -22.42
N TRP A 171 15.78 1.87 -23.14
CA TRP A 171 14.45 2.15 -22.62
C TRP A 171 13.64 0.86 -22.49
N SER A 172 12.84 0.73 -21.43
CA SER A 172 11.84 -0.33 -21.32
C SER A 172 10.45 0.31 -21.25
N ILE A 173 9.42 -0.45 -21.63
CA ILE A 173 8.03 0.01 -21.53
C ILE A 173 7.68 0.28 -20.06
N ALA A 174 8.17 -0.55 -19.13
CA ALA A 174 8.05 -0.30 -17.69
C ALA A 174 8.65 1.05 -17.27
N TYR A 175 9.80 1.44 -17.84
CA TYR A 175 10.42 2.73 -17.55
C TYR A 175 9.59 3.91 -18.10
N VAL A 176 9.04 3.80 -19.30
CA VAL A 176 8.13 4.81 -19.87
C VAL A 176 6.86 4.95 -19.02
N ILE A 177 6.27 3.82 -18.61
CA ILE A 177 5.12 3.80 -17.69
C ILE A 177 5.48 4.49 -16.38
N PHE A 178 6.63 4.16 -15.79
CA PHE A 178 7.09 4.79 -14.56
C PHE A 178 7.21 6.32 -14.68
N LEU A 179 7.81 6.83 -15.76
CA LEU A 179 7.90 8.27 -16.01
C LEU A 179 6.52 8.93 -16.16
N PHE A 180 5.60 8.27 -16.86
CA PHE A 180 4.23 8.75 -16.99
C PHE A 180 3.53 8.83 -15.63
N LEU A 181 3.63 7.79 -14.80
CA LEU A 181 3.02 7.74 -13.47
C LEU A 181 3.54 8.82 -12.54
N ARG A 182 4.86 9.07 -12.57
CA ARG A 182 5.48 10.16 -11.83
C ARG A 182 4.97 11.52 -12.30
N THR A 183 4.77 11.69 -13.61
CA THR A 183 4.27 12.94 -14.20
C THR A 183 2.84 13.26 -13.75
N ILE A 184 1.98 12.26 -13.63
CA ILE A 184 0.60 12.44 -13.16
C ILE A 184 0.47 12.40 -11.62
N HIS A 185 1.58 12.35 -10.89
CA HIS A 185 1.64 12.18 -9.43
C HIS A 185 0.85 10.97 -8.93
N PHE A 186 0.88 9.88 -9.69
CA PHE A 186 0.39 8.56 -9.26
C PHE A 186 1.48 7.77 -8.54
N LEU A 187 2.75 8.05 -8.83
CA LEU A 187 3.93 7.57 -8.10
C LEU A 187 4.78 8.76 -7.63
#